data_AF-A0A0L0CZR8-F1
#
_entry.id   AF-A0A0L0CZR8-F1
#
_cell.length_a   1.000
_cell.length_b   1.000
_cell.length_c   1.000
_cell.angle_alpha   90.00
_cell.angle_beta   90.00
_cell.angle_gamma   90.00
#
_symmetry.space_group_name_H-M   'P 1'
#
loop_
_entity.id
_entity.type
_entity.pdbx_description
1 polymer ?
#
loop_
_entity_poly.entity_id
_entity_poly.type
_entity_poly.pdbx_seq_one_letter_code
_entity_poly.pdbx_strand_id
1 'polypeptide(L)'
;MKIIEMFKTDQINTRNVANLLGMETNWNTSISLSLNDNFKNRDGKVVIPSGINNIKTHIKEVDDIPLRVSSYSGCNQFNTAEMIKILLENNEIITCVGNSLNCSNFELYNLCNYSISVLLPFNTICKDCYGKKEKTNPFENQSSKNNPLMLYSSFINSFPCNLIIEKNSLDLSQNVMELVYKLLKSSRIHKKNVSLMIFFFYFYYSYLSFLVFIISMFFLPPFISVIDYLLFILLIIPMLSICLLRNNNNSTIMNDIPDKVISKQFLTKKMVLS
;
A
#
# COMPACT_ATOMS: atom_id res chain seq x y z
N MET A 1 4.44 7.36 4.79
CA MET A 1 3.57 6.17 4.60
C MET A 1 3.17 5.69 5.97
N LYS A 2 1.90 5.31 6.18
CA LYS A 2 1.45 4.80 7.48
C LYS A 2 1.25 3.29 7.39
N ILE A 3 1.78 2.55 8.35
CA ILE A 3 1.56 1.11 8.50
C ILE A 3 0.51 0.95 9.59
N ILE A 4 -0.48 0.10 9.33
CA ILE A 4 -1.56 -0.21 10.26
C ILE A 4 -1.59 -1.73 10.41
N GLU A 5 -1.55 -2.21 11.64
CA GLU A 5 -1.67 -3.63 11.94
C GLU A 5 -3.08 -3.96 12.45
N MET A 6 -3.63 -5.09 12.00
CA MET A 6 -4.95 -5.56 12.41
C MET A 6 -4.83 -6.99 12.94
N PHE A 7 -4.98 -7.15 14.25
CA PHE A 7 -4.84 -8.43 14.92
C PHE A 7 -6.17 -8.96 15.45
N LYS A 8 -6.37 -10.27 15.30
CA LYS A 8 -7.51 -10.99 15.90
C LYS A 8 -7.40 -11.10 17.43
N THR A 9 -6.19 -11.00 17.96
CA THR A 9 -5.89 -11.16 19.38
C THR A 9 -6.34 -9.96 20.21
N ASP A 10 -6.38 -10.17 21.52
CA ASP A 10 -6.65 -9.15 22.52
C ASP A 10 -5.70 -7.96 22.41
N GLN A 11 -6.14 -6.82 22.94
CA GLN A 11 -5.41 -5.56 22.87
C GLN A 11 -4.01 -5.64 23.50
N ILE A 12 -3.85 -6.40 24.60
CA ILE A 12 -2.57 -6.56 25.30
C ILE A 12 -1.53 -7.23 24.39
N ASN A 13 -1.88 -8.36 23.78
CA ASN A 13 -0.97 -9.09 22.91
C ASN A 13 -0.64 -8.29 21.65
N THR A 14 -1.66 -7.65 21.08
CA THR A 14 -1.50 -6.74 19.94
C THR A 14 -0.51 -5.62 20.26
N ARG A 15 -0.62 -5.03 21.45
CA ARG A 15 0.27 -3.96 21.91
C ARG A 15 1.70 -4.45 22.15
N ASN A 16 1.88 -5.64 22.70
CA ASN A 16 3.21 -6.23 22.87
C ASN A 16 3.91 -6.47 21.52
N VAL A 17 3.18 -6.95 20.51
CA VAL A 17 3.71 -7.12 19.16
C VAL A 17 4.03 -5.76 18.52
N ALA A 18 3.13 -4.79 18.63
CA ALA A 18 3.35 -3.44 18.12
C ALA A 18 4.57 -2.75 18.77
N ASN A 19 4.82 -2.98 20.07
CA ASN A 19 6.02 -2.54 20.78
C ASN A 19 7.29 -3.15 20.20
N LEU A 20 7.29 -4.47 19.99
CA LEU A 20 8.44 -5.18 19.41
C LEU A 20 8.76 -4.68 17.99
N LEU A 21 7.75 -4.24 17.25
CA LEU A 21 7.90 -3.67 15.91
C LEU A 21 8.20 -2.16 15.91
N GLY A 22 8.26 -1.51 17.08
CA GLY A 22 8.51 -0.08 17.22
C GLY A 22 7.36 0.81 16.70
N MET A 23 6.14 0.26 16.60
CA MET A 23 4.95 0.99 16.13
C MET A 23 4.16 1.67 17.26
N GLU A 24 4.44 1.29 18.51
CA GLU A 24 3.91 1.98 19.68
C GLU A 24 4.79 3.19 20.00
N THR A 25 4.25 4.39 19.79
CA THR A 25 4.93 5.65 20.11
C THR A 25 4.31 6.38 21.30
N ASN A 26 3.05 6.09 21.63
CA ASN A 26 2.24 6.78 22.63
C ASN A 26 1.08 5.90 23.13
N TRP A 27 0.38 6.36 24.16
CA TRP A 27 -0.81 5.74 24.74
C TRP A 27 -2.01 5.68 23.75
N ASN A 28 -2.07 6.58 22.76
CA ASN A 28 -3.14 6.65 21.75
C ASN A 28 -2.80 5.96 20.42
N THR A 29 -2.22 4.76 20.47
CA THR A 29 -1.70 4.06 19.28
C THR A 29 -2.46 2.79 18.91
N SER A 30 -3.37 2.32 19.77
CA SER A 30 -4.13 1.08 19.57
C SER A 30 -5.61 1.26 19.87
N ILE A 31 -6.48 0.68 19.04
CA ILE A 31 -7.94 0.68 19.22
C ILE A 31 -8.47 -0.75 19.19
N SER A 32 -9.46 -1.07 20.02
CA SER A 32 -10.20 -2.34 19.91
C SER A 32 -11.39 -2.16 18.97
N LEU A 33 -11.49 -3.01 17.95
CA LEU A 33 -12.67 -3.09 17.07
C LEU A 33 -13.78 -3.94 17.69
N SER A 34 -13.52 -4.62 18.80
CA SER A 34 -14.53 -5.33 19.56
C SER A 34 -15.27 -4.36 20.50
N LEU A 35 -16.53 -4.66 20.81
CA LEU A 35 -17.37 -3.82 21.68
C LEU A 35 -17.01 -3.92 23.16
N ASN A 36 -16.13 -4.85 23.55
CA ASN A 36 -15.97 -5.26 24.94
C ASN A 36 -14.87 -4.48 25.69
N ASP A 37 -14.03 -3.72 25.00
CA ASP A 37 -12.86 -3.07 25.61
C ASP A 37 -13.02 -1.54 25.67
N ASN A 38 -13.58 -1.02 26.76
CA ASN A 38 -13.64 0.42 26.98
C ASN A 38 -12.38 0.91 27.70
N PHE A 39 -11.44 1.48 26.95
CA PHE A 39 -10.22 2.05 27.53
C PHE A 39 -10.54 3.35 28.24
N LYS A 40 -10.41 3.36 29.58
CA LYS A 40 -10.57 4.57 30.39
C LYS A 40 -9.19 5.08 30.81
N ASN A 41 -8.94 6.37 30.63
CA ASN A 41 -7.75 7.03 31.16
C ASN A 41 -7.72 6.98 32.70
N ARG A 42 -6.60 7.40 33.30
CA ARG A 42 -6.44 7.51 34.78
C ARG A 42 -7.56 8.35 35.44
N ASP A 43 -8.16 9.28 34.68
CA ASP A 43 -9.31 10.09 35.11
C ASP A 43 -10.69 9.43 34.85
N GLY A 44 -10.72 8.16 34.46
CA GLY A 44 -11.95 7.40 34.19
C GLY A 44 -12.64 7.70 32.86
N LYS A 45 -12.11 8.63 32.04
CA LYS A 45 -12.69 9.01 30.73
C LYS A 45 -12.29 8.04 29.63
N VAL A 46 -13.25 7.61 28.80
CA VAL A 46 -12.95 6.88 27.56
C VAL A 46 -12.31 7.86 26.58
N VAL A 47 -11.04 7.66 26.24
CA VAL A 47 -10.30 8.61 25.37
C VAL A 47 -10.22 8.13 23.93
N ILE A 48 -10.51 6.85 23.68
CA ILE A 48 -10.52 6.31 22.32
C ILE A 48 -11.73 5.38 22.16
N PRO A 49 -12.55 5.57 21.10
CA PRO A 49 -13.75 4.77 20.90
C PRO A 49 -13.40 3.31 20.62
N SER A 50 -14.17 2.39 21.20
CA SER A 50 -14.09 0.95 20.94
C SER A 50 -15.27 0.48 20.10
N GLY A 51 -15.02 -0.39 19.14
CA GLY A 51 -16.04 -0.89 18.22
C GLY A 51 -16.37 0.06 17.07
N ILE A 52 -16.78 -0.53 15.94
CA ILE A 52 -16.96 0.16 14.66
C ILE A 52 -17.96 1.32 14.75
N ASN A 53 -19.10 1.11 15.40
CA ASN A 53 -20.14 2.14 15.48
C ASN A 53 -19.64 3.37 16.24
N ASN A 54 -18.97 3.17 17.37
CA ASN A 54 -18.42 4.26 18.17
C ASN A 54 -17.32 5.01 17.41
N ILE A 55 -16.48 4.30 16.66
CA ILE A 55 -15.46 4.90 15.78
C ILE A 55 -16.13 5.79 14.72
N LYS A 56 -17.20 5.31 14.06
CA LYS A 56 -17.96 6.09 13.07
C LYS A 56 -18.55 7.37 13.66
N THR A 57 -19.16 7.31 14.85
CA THR A 57 -19.68 8.50 15.53
C THR A 57 -18.57 9.46 15.95
N HIS A 58 -17.47 8.95 16.52
CA HIS A 58 -16.35 9.79 16.96
C HIS A 58 -15.71 10.58 15.80
N ILE A 59 -15.55 9.95 14.63
CA ILE A 59 -15.01 10.61 13.44
C ILE A 59 -15.91 11.75 12.96
N LYS A 60 -17.23 11.62 13.15
CA LYS A 60 -18.20 12.64 12.73
C LYS A 60 -18.33 13.79 13.73
N GLU A 61 -18.27 13.48 15.02
CA GLU A 61 -18.67 14.40 16.09
C GLU A 61 -17.49 15.00 16.86
N VAL A 62 -16.33 14.33 16.89
CA VAL A 62 -15.21 14.68 17.75
C VAL A 62 -13.96 15.00 16.93
N ASP A 63 -13.29 13.98 16.40
CA ASP A 63 -12.03 14.13 15.67
C ASP A 63 -11.68 12.89 14.81
N ASP A 64 -10.65 13.05 13.99
CA ASP A 64 -10.12 12.03 13.09
C ASP A 64 -8.99 11.16 13.70
N ILE A 65 -8.77 11.22 15.02
CA ILE A 65 -7.74 10.41 15.70
C ILE A 65 -7.92 8.92 15.42
N PRO A 66 -9.15 8.34 15.39
CA PRO A 66 -9.30 6.94 15.05
C PRO A 66 -8.71 6.55 13.69
N LEU A 67 -8.67 7.45 12.71
CA LEU A 67 -8.05 7.18 11.41
C LEU A 67 -6.51 7.20 11.48
N ARG A 68 -5.93 7.75 12.55
CA ARG A 68 -4.49 8.02 12.72
C ARG A 68 -3.76 7.01 13.60
N VAL A 69 -4.45 6.05 14.23
CA VAL A 69 -3.81 5.00 15.06
C VAL A 69 -3.03 3.97 14.25
N SER A 70 -1.98 3.38 14.83
CA SER A 70 -1.09 2.42 14.16
C SER A 70 -1.54 0.95 14.30
N SER A 71 -2.45 0.63 15.22
CA SER A 71 -2.90 -0.75 15.43
C SER A 71 -4.37 -0.88 15.81
N TYR A 72 -4.98 -1.96 15.36
CA TYR A 72 -6.33 -2.40 15.73
C TYR A 72 -6.29 -3.82 16.31
N SER A 73 -7.02 -4.02 17.39
CA SER A 73 -7.14 -5.29 18.12
C SER A 73 -8.58 -5.80 18.12
N GLY A 74 -8.79 -7.08 18.47
CA GLY A 74 -10.12 -7.69 18.44
C GLY A 74 -10.72 -7.71 17.02
N CYS A 75 -9.88 -7.85 16.01
CA CYS A 75 -10.28 -7.82 14.61
C CYS A 75 -11.01 -9.12 14.22
N ASN A 76 -12.21 -9.00 13.66
CA ASN A 76 -12.89 -10.06 12.94
C ASN A 76 -13.05 -9.66 11.46
N GLN A 77 -13.30 -10.60 10.55
CA GLN A 77 -13.44 -10.33 9.12
C GLN A 77 -14.43 -9.19 8.84
N PHE A 78 -15.61 -9.22 9.48
CA PHE A 78 -16.63 -8.18 9.37
C PHE A 78 -16.14 -6.82 9.87
N ASN A 79 -15.62 -6.77 11.09
CA ASN A 79 -15.16 -5.55 11.74
C ASN A 79 -14.00 -4.90 10.98
N THR A 80 -13.08 -5.72 10.48
CA THR A 80 -11.95 -5.28 9.63
C THR A 80 -12.46 -4.73 8.31
N ALA A 81 -13.40 -5.41 7.64
CA ALA A 81 -14.00 -4.93 6.40
C ALA A 81 -14.71 -3.58 6.60
N GLU A 82 -15.46 -3.42 7.69
CA GLU A 82 -16.09 -2.13 8.01
C GLU A 82 -15.07 -1.03 8.31
N MET A 83 -14.01 -1.33 9.06
CA MET A 83 -12.95 -0.36 9.33
C MET A 83 -12.23 0.08 8.04
N ILE A 84 -11.99 -0.85 7.11
CA ILE A 84 -11.45 -0.54 5.78
C ILE A 84 -12.40 0.40 5.03
N LYS A 85 -13.73 0.14 5.05
CA LYS A 85 -14.72 1.03 4.43
C LYS A 85 -14.67 2.44 5.03
N ILE A 86 -14.56 2.58 6.35
CA ILE A 86 -14.42 3.89 7.02
C ILE A 86 -13.17 4.63 6.53
N LEU A 87 -12.04 3.93 6.40
CA LEU A 87 -10.79 4.52 5.91
C LEU A 87 -10.93 4.99 4.45
N LEU A 88 -11.56 4.19 3.59
CA LEU A 88 -11.85 4.54 2.19
C LEU A 88 -12.78 5.74 2.07
N GLU A 89 -13.84 5.80 2.89
CA GLU A 89 -14.78 6.94 2.94
C GLU A 89 -14.08 8.25 3.32
N ASN A 90 -12.98 8.16 4.08
CA ASN A 90 -12.15 9.31 4.45
C ASN A 90 -11.00 9.62 3.45
N ASN A 91 -11.11 9.12 2.22
CA ASN A 91 -10.17 9.34 1.10
C ASN A 91 -8.74 8.82 1.36
N GLU A 92 -8.58 7.82 2.23
CA GLU A 92 -7.30 7.12 2.38
C GLU A 92 -7.11 6.05 1.29
N ILE A 93 -5.88 5.91 0.80
CA ILE A 93 -5.51 4.82 -0.13
C ILE A 93 -5.03 3.64 0.70
N ILE A 94 -5.69 2.50 0.56
CA ILE A 94 -5.42 1.32 1.37
C ILE A 94 -4.70 0.26 0.55
N THR A 95 -3.56 -0.19 1.06
CA THR A 95 -2.85 -1.37 0.57
C THR A 95 -2.90 -2.46 1.63
N CYS A 96 -3.61 -3.56 1.35
CA CYS A 96 -3.67 -4.71 2.26
C CYS A 96 -2.51 -5.67 1.97
N VAL A 97 -1.87 -6.17 3.02
CA VAL A 97 -0.86 -7.24 2.94
C VAL A 97 -1.30 -8.37 3.84
N GLY A 98 -1.36 -9.59 3.32
CA GLY A 98 -1.79 -10.73 4.11
C GLY A 98 -1.27 -12.07 3.61
N ASN A 99 -1.45 -13.10 4.42
CA ASN A 99 -1.10 -14.47 4.04
C ASN A 99 -2.07 -15.00 2.97
N SER A 100 -1.53 -15.63 1.93
CA SER A 100 -2.32 -16.20 0.83
C SER A 100 -3.12 -17.44 1.21
N LEU A 101 -2.70 -18.18 2.24
CA LEU A 101 -3.42 -19.39 2.67
C LEU A 101 -4.67 -19.10 3.52
N ASN A 102 -4.89 -17.85 3.93
CA ASN A 102 -6.05 -17.50 4.72
C ASN A 102 -7.23 -17.06 3.83
N CYS A 103 -8.24 -17.90 3.68
CA CYS A 103 -9.41 -17.62 2.84
C CYS A 103 -10.23 -16.40 3.30
N SER A 104 -10.22 -16.07 4.60
CA SER A 104 -10.89 -14.85 5.11
C SER A 104 -10.31 -13.55 4.54
N ASN A 105 -9.09 -13.59 3.99
CA ASN A 105 -8.48 -12.40 3.39
C ASN A 105 -9.04 -12.10 2.00
N PHE A 106 -9.69 -13.05 1.32
CA PHE A 106 -10.17 -12.90 -0.05
C PHE A 106 -11.10 -11.68 -0.20
N GLU A 107 -12.08 -11.54 0.69
CA GLU A 107 -13.01 -10.41 0.67
C GLU A 107 -12.29 -9.08 0.99
N LEU A 108 -11.36 -9.11 1.95
CA LEU A 108 -10.57 -7.94 2.34
C LEU A 108 -9.68 -7.44 1.19
N TYR A 109 -9.08 -8.36 0.43
CA TYR A 109 -8.26 -8.04 -0.73
C TYR A 109 -9.07 -7.38 -1.84
N ASN A 110 -10.30 -7.83 -2.06
CA ASN A 110 -11.20 -7.25 -3.06
C ASN A 110 -11.74 -5.87 -2.64
N LEU A 111 -11.83 -5.59 -1.34
CA LEU A 111 -12.29 -4.30 -0.81
C LEU A 111 -11.23 -3.19 -0.89
N CYS A 112 -9.94 -3.52 -0.83
CA CYS A 112 -8.86 -2.54 -0.78
C CYS A 112 -8.51 -1.96 -2.17
N ASN A 113 -7.91 -0.76 -2.22
CA ASN A 113 -7.44 -0.19 -3.50
C ASN A 113 -6.32 -1.03 -4.13
N TYR A 114 -5.42 -1.52 -3.27
CA TYR A 114 -4.35 -2.43 -3.65
C TYR A 114 -4.29 -3.57 -2.64
N SER A 115 -3.98 -4.77 -3.12
CA SER A 115 -3.79 -5.93 -2.26
C SER A 115 -2.59 -6.75 -2.69
N ILE A 116 -1.84 -7.19 -1.68
CA ILE A 116 -0.61 -7.97 -1.80
C ILE A 116 -0.80 -9.24 -0.99
N SER A 117 -0.75 -10.37 -1.69
CA SER A 117 -0.77 -11.67 -1.05
C SER A 117 0.64 -12.19 -0.88
N VAL A 118 0.93 -12.75 0.29
CA VAL A 118 2.23 -13.31 0.62
C VAL A 118 2.05 -14.79 0.96
N LEU A 119 2.62 -15.66 0.13
CA LEU A 119 2.76 -17.07 0.44
C LEU A 119 4.04 -17.27 1.25
N LEU A 120 3.86 -17.64 2.52
CA LEU A 120 4.96 -17.99 3.41
C LEU A 120 5.32 -19.48 3.24
N PRO A 121 6.60 -19.85 3.37
CA PRO A 121 6.98 -21.24 3.32
C PRO A 121 6.35 -21.98 4.50
N PHE A 122 5.91 -23.22 4.27
CA PHE A 122 5.32 -24.04 5.31
C PHE A 122 6.37 -24.35 6.37
N ASN A 123 6.19 -23.81 7.57
CA ASN A 123 7.08 -24.09 8.68
C ASN A 123 6.66 -25.44 9.30
N THR A 124 7.49 -26.48 9.16
CA THR A 124 7.24 -27.83 9.71
C THR A 124 7.44 -27.91 11.22
N ILE A 125 7.27 -26.80 11.94
CA ILE A 125 7.31 -26.76 13.39
C ILE A 125 5.91 -27.13 13.88
N CYS A 126 5.74 -28.39 14.25
CA CYS A 126 4.53 -28.83 14.91
C CYS A 126 4.34 -28.07 16.24
N LYS A 127 3.24 -27.32 16.33
CA LYS A 127 2.88 -26.57 17.55
C LYS A 127 2.64 -27.50 18.73
N ASP A 128 2.06 -28.68 18.48
CA ASP A 128 1.75 -29.67 19.51
C ASP A 128 3.00 -30.37 20.05
N CYS A 129 4.09 -30.40 19.26
CA CYS A 129 5.36 -30.99 19.65
C CYS A 129 6.33 -30.00 20.33
N TYR A 130 5.91 -28.77 20.63
CA TYR A 130 6.78 -27.70 21.15
C TYR A 130 8.05 -27.49 20.31
N GLY A 131 7.96 -27.68 18.99
CA GLY A 131 9.11 -27.58 18.09
C GLY A 131 10.12 -28.72 18.16
N LYS A 132 9.79 -29.85 18.79
CA LYS A 132 10.51 -31.10 18.55
C LYS A 132 10.21 -31.56 17.13
N LYS A 133 11.19 -31.38 16.23
CA LYS A 133 11.15 -31.92 14.87
C LYS A 133 10.85 -33.42 14.95
N GLU A 134 9.91 -33.89 14.14
CA GLU A 134 9.92 -35.31 13.77
C GLU A 134 11.30 -35.63 13.19
N LYS A 135 11.86 -36.79 13.56
CA LYS A 135 13.11 -37.29 12.99
C LYS A 135 12.86 -37.60 11.52
N THR A 136 12.96 -36.61 10.64
CA THR A 136 12.96 -36.83 9.19
C THR A 136 14.24 -37.55 8.83
N ASN A 137 14.13 -38.58 8.01
CA ASN A 137 15.28 -39.36 7.55
C ASN A 137 16.27 -38.43 6.82
N PRO A 138 17.59 -38.59 6.98
CA PRO A 138 18.59 -37.78 6.26
C PRO A 138 18.56 -37.97 4.73
N PHE A 139 17.75 -38.93 4.23
CA PHE A 139 17.51 -39.21 2.82
C PHE A 139 16.09 -38.83 2.36
N GLU A 140 15.24 -38.28 3.23
CA GLU A 140 14.07 -37.55 2.75
C GLU A 140 14.60 -36.28 2.10
N ASN A 141 14.73 -36.38 0.78
CA ASN A 141 15.02 -35.25 -0.08
C ASN A 141 14.23 -34.04 0.44
N GLN A 142 14.92 -32.91 0.55
CA GLN A 142 14.34 -31.57 0.69
C GLN A 142 13.42 -31.19 -0.49
N SER A 143 12.88 -32.18 -1.20
CA SER A 143 11.61 -32.15 -1.88
C SER A 143 10.45 -32.05 -0.89
N SER A 144 10.47 -31.08 0.03
CA SER A 144 9.27 -30.30 0.30
C SER A 144 8.99 -29.46 -0.96
N LYS A 145 8.82 -30.16 -2.09
CA LYS A 145 8.32 -29.62 -3.36
C LYS A 145 6.97 -29.04 -2.99
N ASN A 146 6.84 -27.74 -3.19
CA ASN A 146 5.63 -26.96 -3.03
C ASN A 146 4.40 -27.85 -3.26
N ASN A 147 3.67 -28.19 -2.18
CA ASN A 147 2.47 -29.00 -2.32
C ASN A 147 1.59 -28.33 -3.38
N PRO A 148 1.30 -28.98 -4.52
CA PRO A 148 0.62 -28.32 -5.63
C PRO A 148 -0.77 -27.82 -5.19
N LEU A 149 -1.38 -28.52 -4.23
CA LEU A 149 -2.61 -28.10 -3.56
C LEU A 149 -2.46 -26.79 -2.77
N MET A 150 -1.32 -26.58 -2.11
CA MET A 150 -1.04 -25.35 -1.36
C MET A 150 -0.87 -24.17 -2.32
N LEU A 151 -0.11 -24.35 -3.41
CA LEU A 151 0.02 -23.34 -4.45
C LEU A 151 -1.34 -23.00 -5.08
N TYR A 152 -2.15 -24.03 -5.36
CA TYR A 152 -3.49 -23.83 -5.93
C TYR A 152 -4.41 -23.08 -4.95
N SER A 153 -4.41 -23.46 -3.67
CA SER A 153 -5.18 -22.76 -2.64
C SER A 153 -4.73 -21.30 -2.47
N SER A 154 -3.42 -21.07 -2.50
CA SER A 154 -2.82 -19.74 -2.46
C SER A 154 -3.30 -18.93 -3.66
N PHE A 155 -3.20 -19.49 -4.87
CA PHE A 155 -3.63 -18.83 -6.10
C PHE A 155 -5.10 -18.43 -6.08
N ILE A 156 -6.00 -19.33 -5.64
CA ILE A 156 -7.43 -19.01 -5.54
C ILE A 156 -7.70 -17.90 -4.53
N ASN A 157 -7.10 -17.99 -3.34
CA ASN A 157 -7.29 -16.98 -2.30
C ASN A 157 -6.68 -15.61 -2.66
N SER A 158 -5.61 -15.61 -3.46
CA SER A 158 -4.90 -14.42 -3.93
C SER A 158 -5.44 -13.87 -5.25
N PHE A 159 -6.50 -14.47 -5.82
CA PHE A 159 -7.09 -14.02 -7.08
C PHE A 159 -7.44 -12.51 -7.13
N PRO A 160 -8.03 -11.90 -6.07
CA PRO A 160 -8.29 -10.46 -6.06
C PRO A 160 -7.04 -9.59 -5.86
N CYS A 161 -5.85 -10.16 -5.68
CA CYS A 161 -4.64 -9.41 -5.39
C CYS A 161 -3.96 -8.85 -6.65
N ASN A 162 -3.43 -7.62 -6.54
CA ASN A 162 -2.62 -7.01 -7.59
C ASN A 162 -1.22 -7.63 -7.67
N LEU A 163 -0.70 -8.09 -6.54
CA LEU A 163 0.63 -8.68 -6.43
C LEU A 163 0.58 -9.93 -5.55
N ILE A 164 1.24 -10.99 -6.03
CA ILE A 164 1.42 -12.24 -5.30
C ILE A 164 2.91 -12.42 -5.09
N ILE A 165 3.31 -12.56 -3.84
CA ILE A 165 4.69 -12.73 -3.42
C ILE A 165 4.82 -14.14 -2.85
N GLU A 166 5.63 -14.98 -3.48
CA GLU A 166 5.99 -16.28 -2.95
C GLU A 166 7.37 -16.18 -2.29
N LYS A 167 7.42 -16.37 -0.96
CA LYS A 167 8.69 -16.38 -0.23
C LYS A 167 9.22 -17.81 -0.19
N ASN A 168 10.28 -18.06 -0.96
CA ASN A 168 11.00 -19.32 -0.88
C ASN A 168 11.78 -19.45 0.43
N SER A 169 11.91 -20.67 0.94
CA SER A 169 12.64 -20.99 2.17
C SER A 169 14.12 -20.61 2.13
N LEU A 170 14.72 -20.53 0.93
CA LEU A 170 16.11 -20.12 0.68
C LEU A 170 16.34 -18.61 0.85
N ASP A 171 15.31 -17.77 0.67
CA ASP A 171 15.40 -16.30 0.75
C ASP A 171 15.06 -15.77 2.16
N LEU A 172 15.39 -16.54 3.19
CA LEU A 172 15.03 -16.23 4.59
C LEU A 172 15.65 -14.91 5.07
N SER A 173 16.67 -14.38 4.38
CA SER A 173 17.37 -13.14 4.73
C SER A 173 16.55 -11.86 4.52
N GLN A 174 15.57 -11.85 3.60
CA GLN A 174 14.74 -10.66 3.38
C GLN A 174 13.41 -10.76 4.13
N ASN A 175 13.17 -9.79 5.02
CA ASN A 175 11.90 -9.65 5.71
C ASN A 175 10.80 -9.25 4.71
N VAL A 176 9.61 -9.85 4.84
CA VAL A 176 8.46 -9.53 3.94
C VAL A 176 8.15 -8.03 3.97
N MET A 177 8.23 -7.41 5.14
CA MET A 177 8.03 -5.96 5.27
C MET A 177 9.10 -5.13 4.57
N GLU A 178 10.35 -5.60 4.52
CA GLU A 178 11.43 -4.93 3.79
C GLU A 178 11.18 -4.98 2.28
N LEU A 179 10.72 -6.13 1.77
CA LEU A 179 10.32 -6.30 0.37
C LEU A 179 9.14 -5.38 0.02
N VAL A 180 8.09 -5.37 0.84
CA VAL A 180 6.94 -4.47 0.66
C VAL A 180 7.39 -3.00 0.69
N TYR A 181 8.28 -2.62 1.61
CA TYR A 181 8.84 -1.27 1.66
C TYR A 181 9.62 -0.90 0.39
N LYS A 182 10.48 -1.81 -0.12
CA LYS A 182 11.22 -1.62 -1.38
C LYS A 182 10.28 -1.46 -2.57
N LEU A 183 9.23 -2.29 -2.65
CA LEU A 183 8.20 -2.20 -3.69
C LEU A 183 7.48 -0.84 -3.64
N LEU A 184 7.03 -0.41 -2.47
CA LEU A 184 6.35 0.88 -2.31
C LEU A 184 7.27 2.08 -2.61
N LYS A 185 8.54 2.00 -2.21
CA LYS A 185 9.55 3.00 -2.58
C LYS A 185 9.73 3.07 -4.10
N SER A 186 9.89 1.92 -4.76
CA SER A 186 10.06 1.85 -6.20
C SER A 186 8.83 2.39 -6.96
N SER A 187 7.63 2.07 -6.49
CA SER A 187 6.36 2.56 -7.05
C SER A 187 6.26 4.09 -6.98
N ARG A 188 6.64 4.69 -5.85
CA ARG A 188 6.67 6.16 -5.70
C ARG A 188 7.66 6.83 -6.64
N ILE A 189 8.86 6.26 -6.79
CA ILE A 189 9.87 6.78 -7.72
C ILE A 189 9.32 6.70 -9.14
N HIS A 190 8.76 5.54 -9.51
CA HIS A 190 8.15 5.34 -10.81
C HIS A 190 7.02 6.33 -11.09
N LYS A 191 6.12 6.58 -10.13
CA LYS A 191 5.06 7.59 -10.25
C LYS A 191 5.61 8.99 -10.53
N LYS A 192 6.66 9.43 -9.81
CA LYS A 192 7.30 10.72 -10.07
C LYS A 192 7.95 10.76 -11.46
N ASN A 193 8.62 9.68 -11.87
CA ASN A 193 9.26 9.61 -13.17
C ASN A 193 8.25 9.64 -14.33
N VAL A 194 7.12 8.95 -14.20
CA VAL A 194 6.01 9.00 -15.16
C VAL A 194 5.45 10.41 -15.25
N SER A 195 5.24 11.08 -14.11
CA SER A 195 4.78 12.47 -14.11
C SER A 195 5.76 13.39 -14.84
N LEU A 196 7.06 13.25 -14.57
CA LEU A 196 8.11 14.04 -15.21
C LEU A 196 8.20 13.76 -16.73
N MET A 197 8.08 12.49 -17.14
CA MET A 197 8.00 12.09 -18.54
C MET A 197 6.83 12.79 -19.24
N ILE A 198 5.64 12.77 -18.62
CA ILE A 198 4.44 13.41 -19.18
C ILE A 198 4.64 14.92 -19.31
N PHE A 199 5.18 15.58 -18.28
CA PHE A 199 5.47 17.02 -18.34
C PHE A 199 6.49 17.37 -19.43
N PHE A 200 7.57 16.59 -19.54
CA PHE A 200 8.56 16.75 -20.59
C PHE A 200 7.90 16.60 -21.97
N PHE A 201 7.14 15.53 -22.18
CA PHE A 201 6.44 15.29 -23.43
C PHE A 201 5.58 16.50 -23.81
N TYR A 202 4.65 16.94 -22.96
CA TYR A 202 3.80 18.10 -23.26
C TYR A 202 4.58 19.39 -23.48
N PHE A 203 5.62 19.64 -22.69
CA PHE A 203 6.45 20.84 -22.82
C PHE A 203 7.09 20.94 -24.22
N TYR A 204 7.75 19.88 -24.70
CA TYR A 204 8.42 19.91 -26.01
C TYR A 204 7.43 20.01 -27.17
N TYR A 205 6.28 19.33 -27.10
CA TYR A 205 5.23 19.45 -28.11
C TYR A 205 4.63 20.86 -28.17
N SER A 206 4.39 21.47 -27.01
CA SER A 206 3.89 22.85 -26.93
C SER A 206 4.90 23.86 -27.48
N TYR A 207 6.18 23.68 -27.17
CA TYR A 207 7.27 24.52 -27.67
C TYR A 207 7.40 24.45 -29.19
N LEU A 208 7.36 23.23 -29.74
CA LEU A 208 7.43 23.01 -31.18
C LEU A 208 6.24 23.65 -31.93
N SER A 209 5.04 23.55 -31.35
CA SER A 209 3.83 24.18 -31.89
C SER A 209 3.91 25.71 -31.85
N PHE A 210 4.42 26.27 -30.75
CA PHE A 210 4.61 27.70 -30.59
C PHE A 210 5.64 28.27 -31.56
N LEU A 211 6.71 27.54 -31.84
CA LEU A 211 7.72 27.93 -32.82
C LEU A 211 7.12 28.03 -34.23
N VAL A 212 6.34 27.03 -34.65
CA VAL A 212 5.61 27.06 -35.94
C VAL A 212 4.65 28.25 -36.00
N PHE A 213 3.93 28.54 -34.91
CA PHE A 213 3.06 29.69 -34.82
C PHE A 213 3.80 31.02 -35.03
N ILE A 214 4.97 31.21 -34.41
CA ILE A 214 5.80 32.42 -34.61
C ILE A 214 6.26 32.54 -36.06
N ILE A 215 6.75 31.46 -36.67
CA ILE A 215 7.17 31.47 -38.09
C ILE A 215 6.01 31.93 -38.97
N SER A 216 4.81 31.42 -38.72
CA SER A 216 3.62 31.78 -39.49
C SER A 216 3.19 33.23 -39.29
N MET A 217 3.32 33.78 -38.07
CA MET A 217 2.94 35.16 -37.76
C MET A 217 3.87 36.20 -38.40
N PHE A 218 5.17 35.90 -38.48
CA PHE A 218 6.16 36.82 -39.04
C PHE A 218 6.56 36.50 -40.48
N PHE A 219 5.91 35.51 -41.12
CA PHE A 219 6.21 35.04 -42.49
C PHE A 219 7.70 34.71 -42.70
N LEU A 220 8.35 34.10 -41.69
CA LEU A 220 9.76 33.72 -41.79
C LEU A 220 9.93 32.49 -42.69
N PRO A 221 11.09 32.35 -43.36
CA PRO A 221 11.42 31.11 -44.03
C PRO A 221 11.38 29.94 -43.03
N PRO A 222 10.96 28.74 -43.46
CA PRO A 222 10.88 27.58 -42.58
C PRO A 222 12.27 27.24 -42.04
N PHE A 223 12.45 27.31 -40.72
CA PHE A 223 13.71 26.98 -40.06
C PHE A 223 14.02 25.47 -40.06
N ILE A 224 13.00 24.62 -40.16
CA ILE A 224 13.09 23.16 -40.00
C ILE A 224 12.41 22.50 -41.19
N SER A 225 13.04 21.48 -41.76
CA SER A 225 12.43 20.70 -42.84
C SER A 225 11.25 19.86 -42.33
N VAL A 226 10.30 19.53 -43.21
CA VAL A 226 9.11 18.73 -42.83
C VAL A 226 9.51 17.34 -42.30
N ILE A 227 10.57 16.75 -42.86
CA ILE A 227 11.08 15.43 -42.47
C ILE A 227 11.68 15.49 -41.06
N ASP A 228 12.48 16.51 -40.78
CA ASP A 228 13.08 16.69 -39.45
C ASP A 228 12.00 16.93 -38.40
N TYR A 229 10.97 17.73 -38.73
CA TYR A 229 9.83 17.97 -37.85
C TYR A 229 9.08 16.68 -37.49
N LEU A 230 8.79 15.84 -38.49
CA LEU A 230 8.16 14.52 -38.28
C LEU A 230 9.05 13.61 -37.41
N LEU A 231 10.36 13.64 -37.64
CA LEU A 231 11.33 12.85 -36.88
C LEU A 231 11.40 13.28 -35.41
N PHE A 232 11.33 14.59 -35.13
CA PHE A 232 11.26 15.11 -33.76
C PHE A 232 10.02 14.61 -33.03
N ILE A 233 8.86 14.70 -33.67
CA ILE A 233 7.57 14.31 -33.09
C ILE A 233 7.51 12.79 -32.85
N LEU A 234 7.81 12.00 -33.88
CA LEU A 234 7.56 10.55 -33.84
C LEU A 234 8.65 9.77 -33.11
N LEU A 235 9.89 10.25 -33.09
CA LEU A 235 11.02 9.44 -32.63
C LEU A 235 11.84 10.11 -31.53
N ILE A 236 12.33 11.34 -31.73
CA ILE A 236 13.26 11.97 -30.77
C ILE A 236 12.58 12.27 -29.44
N ILE A 237 11.46 13.00 -29.45
CA ILE A 237 10.77 13.42 -28.22
C ILE A 237 10.26 12.21 -27.42
N PRO A 238 9.60 11.20 -28.04
CA PRO A 238 9.17 10.00 -27.33
C PRO A 238 10.35 9.23 -26.71
N MET A 239 11.44 9.01 -27.45
CA MET A 239 12.61 8.28 -26.93
C MET A 239 13.27 9.00 -25.75
N LEU A 240 13.45 10.32 -25.84
CA LEU A 240 13.97 11.13 -24.74
C LEU A 240 13.04 11.07 -23.52
N SER A 241 11.73 11.12 -23.73
CA SER A 241 10.76 11.02 -22.64
C SER A 241 10.83 9.67 -21.93
N ILE A 242 11.00 8.57 -22.67
CA ILE A 242 11.12 7.22 -22.12
C ILE A 242 12.40 7.07 -21.30
N CYS A 243 13.51 7.68 -21.71
CA CYS A 243 14.75 7.68 -20.93
C CYS A 243 14.57 8.26 -19.51
N LEU A 244 13.65 9.20 -19.33
CA LEU A 244 13.37 9.82 -18.02
C LEU A 244 12.64 8.87 -17.05
N LEU A 245 12.03 7.78 -17.53
CA LEU A 245 11.40 6.78 -16.67
C LEU A 245 12.40 6.10 -15.72
N ARG A 246 13.68 6.02 -16.13
CA ARG A 246 14.74 5.32 -15.39
C ARG A 246 15.55 6.23 -14.47
N ASN A 247 14.99 7.34 -14.02
CA ASN A 247 15.64 8.23 -13.09
C ASN A 247 15.49 7.75 -11.64
N ASN A 248 16.58 7.36 -10.98
CA ASN A 248 16.53 6.84 -9.61
C ASN A 248 17.02 7.84 -8.54
N ASN A 249 17.16 9.13 -8.87
CA ASN A 249 17.85 10.11 -8.03
C ASN A 249 17.09 10.59 -6.77
N ASN A 250 16.05 9.87 -6.33
CA ASN A 250 15.21 10.29 -5.20
C ASN A 250 15.29 9.32 -4.03
N SER A 251 16.40 9.33 -3.31
CA SER A 251 16.59 8.49 -2.11
C SER A 251 15.66 8.87 -0.96
N THR A 252 15.28 10.16 -0.86
CA THR A 252 14.46 10.76 0.21
C THR A 252 12.95 10.74 -0.04
N ILE A 253 12.48 10.13 -1.13
CA ILE A 253 11.05 10.12 -1.53
C ILE A 253 10.08 9.52 -0.50
N MET A 254 10.58 8.72 0.45
CA MET A 254 9.77 8.13 1.50
C MET A 254 9.46 9.11 2.64
N ASN A 255 10.21 10.22 2.73
CA ASN A 255 9.94 11.31 3.69
C ASN A 255 8.73 12.15 3.27
N ASP A 256 8.42 12.17 1.97
CA ASP A 256 7.26 12.87 1.45
C ASP A 256 5.96 12.18 1.88
N ILE A 257 4.99 13.02 2.27
CA ILE A 257 3.65 12.58 2.63
C ILE A 257 2.98 11.97 1.38
N PRO A 258 2.34 10.79 1.49
CA PRO A 258 1.59 10.21 0.38
C PRO A 258 0.43 11.12 -0.04
N ASP A 259 0.18 11.16 -1.34
CA ASP A 259 -1.00 11.83 -1.88
C ASP A 259 -2.29 11.14 -1.39
N LYS A 260 -3.30 11.93 -1.02
CA LYS A 260 -4.65 11.42 -0.78
C LYS A 260 -5.44 11.37 -2.09
N VAL A 261 -6.50 10.55 -2.13
CA VAL A 261 -7.41 10.55 -3.28
C VAL A 261 -8.13 11.91 -3.30
N ILE A 262 -7.84 12.71 -4.31
CA ILE A 262 -8.53 13.98 -4.51
C ILE A 262 -9.87 13.66 -5.17
N SER A 263 -10.91 13.46 -4.36
CA SER A 263 -12.27 13.31 -4.86
C SER A 263 -12.81 14.65 -5.34
N LYS A 264 -13.68 14.66 -6.37
CA LYS A 264 -14.35 15.88 -6.85
C LYS A 264 -15.06 16.62 -5.71
N GLN A 265 -15.65 15.87 -4.77
CA GLN A 265 -16.32 16.42 -3.59
C GLN A 265 -15.37 17.10 -2.59
N PHE A 266 -14.14 16.59 -2.45
CA PHE A 266 -13.10 17.24 -1.64
C PHE A 266 -12.67 18.57 -2.25
N LEU A 267 -12.49 18.61 -3.59
CA LEU A 267 -12.19 19.85 -4.31
C LEU A 267 -13.31 20.88 -4.18
N THR A 268 -14.58 20.47 -4.33
CA THR A 268 -15.71 21.40 -4.18
C THR A 268 -15.81 21.92 -2.75
N LYS A 269 -15.61 21.09 -1.72
CA LYS A 269 -15.60 21.55 -0.32
C LYS A 269 -14.47 22.53 -0.06
N LYS A 270 -13.27 22.29 -0.59
CA LYS A 270 -12.12 23.16 -0.40
C LYS A 270 -12.26 24.50 -1.13
N MET A 271 -12.88 24.51 -2.31
CA MET A 271 -13.18 25.75 -3.07
C MET A 271 -14.34 26.56 -2.49
N VAL A 272 -15.29 25.93 -1.80
CA VAL A 272 -16.39 26.64 -1.11
C VAL A 272 -15.94 27.22 0.23
N LEU A 273 -14.87 26.69 0.82
CA LEU A 273 -14.28 27.16 2.07
C LEU A 273 -13.07 28.11 1.89
N SER A 274 -12.67 28.40 0.64
CA SER A 274 -11.64 29.40 0.29
C SER A 274 -12.28 30.67 -0.26
#